data_AF-A0A1T4XHL2-F1
#
_entry.id   AF-A0A1T4XHL2-F1
#
_cell.length_a   1.000
_cell.length_b   1.000
_cell.length_c   1.000
_cell.angle_alpha   90.00
_cell.angle_beta   90.00
_cell.angle_gamma   90.00
#
_symmetry.space_group_name_H-M   'P 1'
#
loop_
_entity.id
_entity.type
_entity.pdbx_description
1 polymer ?
#
loop_
_entity_poly.entity_id
_entity_poly.type
_entity_poly.pdbx_seq_one_letter_code
_entity_poly.pdbx_strand_id
1 'polypeptide(L)' 'MPEDMKKLFQITEAARACSLSRSTLLRLEEKGLLTPAYTAPDSGRRYYDNHNVARIIQIEKLKAMGLC' A
#
# COMPACT_ATOMS: atom_id res chain seq x y z
N MET A 1 23.99 0.55 3.01
CA MET A 1 22.87 0.22 3.92
C MET A 1 21.72 1.09 3.49
N PRO A 2 20.65 0.58 2.87
CA PRO A 2 19.71 1.46 2.19
C PRO A 2 18.98 2.29 3.25
N GLU A 3 19.17 3.60 3.17
CA GLU A 3 18.57 4.59 4.04
C GLU A 3 17.04 4.70 3.84
N ASP A 4 16.48 3.93 2.92
CA ASP A 4 15.08 3.89 2.51
C ASP A 4 14.14 3.21 3.52
N MET A 5 14.65 2.41 4.46
CA MET A 5 13.84 1.85 5.56
C MET A 5 13.35 2.93 6.55
N LYS A 6 13.91 4.15 6.52
CA LYS A 6 13.60 5.21 7.50
C LYS A 6 12.16 5.76 7.39
N LYS A 7 11.37 5.41 6.37
CA LYS A 7 9.98 5.89 6.22
C LYS A 7 9.03 4.81 5.68
N LEU A 8 9.05 3.63 6.30
CA LEU A 8 8.03 2.62 6.08
C LEU A 8 6.77 2.95 6.90
N PHE A 9 5.62 2.93 6.24
CA PHE A 9 4.29 3.14 6.81
C PHE A 9 3.61 1.79 7.07
N GLN A 10 2.89 1.68 8.17
CA GLN A 10 2.02 0.54 8.41
C GLN A 10 0.79 0.61 7.50
N ILE A 11 0.11 -0.52 7.28
CA ILE A 11 -1.14 -0.58 6.49
C ILE A 11 -2.19 0.44 6.95
N THR A 12 -2.27 0.71 8.25
CA THR A 12 -3.16 1.72 8.84
C THR A 12 -2.80 3.14 8.42
N GLU A 13 -1.51 3.45 8.36
CA GLU A 13 -1.01 4.78 8.00
C GLU A 13 -1.17 5.03 6.50
N ALA A 14 -0.81 4.05 5.67
CA ALA A 14 -1.03 4.11 4.22
C ALA A 14 -2.53 4.24 3.88
N ALA A 15 -3.40 3.48 4.55
CA ALA A 15 -4.84 3.57 4.39
C ALA A 15 -5.37 4.98 4.73
N ARG A 16 -4.93 5.55 5.87
CA ARG A 16 -5.29 6.92 6.27
C ARG A 16 -4.79 7.96 5.28
N ALA A 17 -3.55 7.85 4.81
CA ALA A 17 -2.97 8.78 3.84
C ALA A 17 -3.71 8.77 2.49
N CYS A 18 -4.28 7.63 2.10
CA CYS A 18 -5.04 7.48 0.87
C CYS A 18 -6.56 7.67 1.04
N SER A 19 -7.05 7.97 2.25
CA SER A 19 -8.48 8.00 2.60
C SER A 19 -9.21 6.69 2.26
N LEU A 20 -8.51 5.56 2.38
CA LEU A 20 -9.04 4.22 2.10
C LEU A 20 -9.21 3.41 3.39
N SER A 21 -10.04 2.36 3.30
CA SER A 21 -10.08 1.35 4.34
C SER A 21 -8.89 0.38 4.20
N ARG A 22 -8.49 -0.22 5.32
CA ARG A 22 -7.49 -1.30 5.32
C ARG A 22 -7.90 -2.47 4.44
N SER A 23 -9.18 -2.80 4.42
CA SER A 23 -9.71 -3.91 3.59
C SER A 23 -9.60 -3.62 2.10
N THR A 24 -9.67 -2.36 1.66
CA THR A 24 -9.39 -2.00 0.27
C THR A 24 -7.94 -2.29 -0.10
N LEU A 25 -6.97 -1.93 0.75
CA LEU A 25 -5.56 -2.24 0.51
C LEU A 25 -5.30 -3.76 0.43
N LEU A 26 -5.88 -4.53 1.35
CA LEU A 26 -5.77 -6.00 1.33
C LEU A 26 -6.35 -6.61 0.05
N ARG A 27 -7.50 -6.12 -0.42
CA ARG A 27 -8.07 -6.56 -1.71
C ARG A 27 -7.20 -6.19 -2.90
N LEU A 28 -6.50 -5.05 -2.87
CA LEU A 28 -5.55 -4.68 -3.91
C LEU A 28 -4.33 -5.62 -3.92
N GLU A 29 -3.86 -6.05 -2.75
CA GLU A 29 -2.81 -7.06 -2.63
C GLU A 29 -3.26 -8.43 -3.10
N GLU A 30 -4.45 -8.89 -2.71
CA GLU A 30 -5.02 -10.18 -3.18
C GLU A 30 -5.17 -10.22 -4.70
N LYS A 31 -5.50 -9.08 -5.32
CA LYS A 31 -5.57 -8.93 -6.77
C LYS A 31 -4.20 -8.79 -7.45
N GLY A 32 -3.11 -8.72 -6.68
CA GLY A 32 -1.76 -8.49 -7.21
C GLY A 32 -1.51 -7.08 -7.75
N LEU A 33 -2.41 -6.12 -7.47
CA LEU A 33 -2.29 -4.72 -7.91
C LEU A 33 -1.37 -3.90 -6.99
N LEU A 34 -1.15 -4.38 -5.76
CA LEU A 34 -0.31 -3.76 -4.76
C LEU A 34 0.58 -4.84 -4.13
N THR A 35 1.85 -4.50 -3.84
CA THR A 35 2.77 -5.40 -3.15
C THR A 35 3.45 -4.61 -2.05
N PRO A 36 3.34 -5.02 -0.77
CA PRO A 36 4.00 -4.30 0.31
C PRO A 36 5.53 -4.32 0.10
N ALA A 37 6.19 -3.22 0.47
CA ALA A 37 7.64 -3.11 0.37
C ALA A 37 8.36 -4.11 1.29
N TYR A 38 7.75 -4.40 2.43
CA TYR A 38 8.27 -5.39 3.37
C TYR A 38 7.13 -6.06 4.15
N THR A 39 7.24 -7.37 4.32
CA THR A 39 6.36 -8.16 5.18
C THR A 39 7.22 -8.81 6.25
N ALA A 40 6.97 -8.46 7.52
CA ALA A 40 7.72 -9.02 8.63
C ALA A 40 7.39 -10.51 8.78
N PRO A 41 8.38 -11.41 8.74
CA PRO A 41 8.14 -12.86 8.80
C PRO A 41 7.58 -13.29 10.16
N ASP A 42 7.93 -12.58 11.24
CA ASP A 42 7.54 -12.96 12.60
C ASP A 42 6.08 -12.62 12.94
N SER A 43 5.54 -11.55 12.35
CA SER A 43 4.22 -11.00 12.73
C SER A 43 3.24 -10.89 11.57
N GLY A 44 3.68 -11.12 10.33
CA GLY A 44 2.87 -10.89 9.13
C GLY A 44 2.52 -9.41 8.92
N ARG A 45 3.17 -8.48 9.63
CA ARG A 45 2.93 -7.04 9.50
C ARG A 45 3.47 -6.55 8.17
N ARG A 46 2.64 -5.77 7.48
CA ARG A 46 2.92 -5.20 6.17
C ARG A 46 3.35 -3.76 6.30
N TYR A 47 4.39 -3.43 5.56
CA TYR A 47 5.00 -2.12 5.52
C TYR A 47 5.03 -1.61 4.08
N TYR A 48 4.60 -0.37 3.90
CA TYR A 48 4.45 0.32 2.62
C TYR A 48 5.42 1.51 2.60
N ASP A 49 5.91 1.84 1.42
CA ASP A 49 6.75 3.00 1.18
C ASP A 49 5.99 4.05 0.37
N ASN A 50 6.66 5.15 0.04
CA ASN A 50 6.08 6.20 -0.79
C ASN A 50 5.65 5.70 -2.19
N HIS A 51 6.38 4.74 -2.77
CA HIS A 51 6.03 4.18 -4.08
C HIS A 51 4.70 3.43 -4.03
N ASN A 52 4.50 2.65 -2.96
CA ASN A 52 3.24 1.95 -2.73
C ASN A 52 2.07 2.93 -2.55
N VAL A 53 2.26 3.99 -1.77
CA VAL A 53 1.25 5.05 -1.61
C VAL A 53 0.91 5.71 -2.95
N ALA A 54 1.92 6.07 -3.75
CA ALA A 54 1.71 6.64 -5.08
C ALA A 54 0.94 5.68 -6.00
N ARG A 55 1.27 4.38 -5.98
CA ARG A 55 0.57 3.34 -6.74
C ARG A 55 -0.89 3.20 -6.32
N ILE A 56 -1.18 3.23 -5.02
CA ILE A 56 -2.57 3.21 -4.52
C ILE A 56 -3.36 4.39 -5.10
N ILE A 57 -2.81 5.61 -5.04
CA ILE A 57 -3.45 6.81 -5.58
C ILE A 57 -3.67 6.68 -7.10
N GLN A 58 -2.71 6.13 -7.84
CA GLN A 58 -2.86 5.87 -9.27
C GLN A 58 -3.99 4.88 -9.56
N ILE A 59 -4.06 3.77 -8.82
CA ILE A 59 -5.12 2.77 -8.96
C ILE A 59 -6.48 3.41 -8.71
N GLU A 60 -6.64 4.18 -7.63
CA GLU A 60 -7.92 4.83 -7.33
C GLU A 60 -8.31 5.86 -8.40
N LYS A 61 -7.35 6.60 -8.96
CA LYS A 61 -7.61 7.50 -10.10
C LYS A 61 -8.07 6.72 -11.33
N LEU A 62 -7.43 5.59 -11.64
CA LEU A 62 -7.83 4.74 -12.77
C LEU A 62 -9.23 4.15 -12.56
N LYS A 63 -9.60 3.78 -11.32
CA LYS A 63 -10.96 3.33 -10.98
C LYS A 63 -11.98 4.43 -11.17
N ALA A 64 -11.66 5.65 -10.74
CA ALA A 64 -12.53 6.80 -10.92
C ALA A 64 -12.77 7.14 -12.41
N MET A 65 -11.83 6.79 -13.29
CA MET A 65 -11.97 6.90 -14.74
C MET A 65 -12.67 5.69 -15.39
N GLY A 66 -13.02 4.64 -14.63
CA GLY A 66 -13.67 3.43 -15.13
C GLY A 66 -12.74 2.42 -15.82
N LEU A 67 -11.44 2.48 -15.56
CA LEU A 67 -10.41 1.69 -16.26
C LEU A 67 -9.95 0.43 -15.51
N CYS A 68 -10.51 0.14 -14.34
CA CYS A 68 -10.13 -1.04 -13.53
C CYS A 68 -11.21 -1.49 -12.54
#